data_AF-A0A9Q3F0S9-F1
#
_entry.id   AF-A0A9Q3F0S9-F1
#
_cell.length_a   1.000
_cell.length_b   1.000
_cell.length_c   1.000
_cell.angle_alpha   90.00
_cell.angle_beta   90.00
_cell.angle_gamma   90.00
#
_symmetry.space_group_name_H-M   'P 1'
#
loop_
_entity.id
_entity.type
_entity.pdbx_description
1 polymer ?
#
loop_
_entity_poly.entity_id
_entity_poly.type
_entity_poly.pdbx_seq_one_letter_code
_entity_poly.pdbx_strand_id
1 'polypeptide(L)'
;MYQSPFFTVYERAPQFDSIHITQDTPVGKLSTKIQSVQQDVKRELEVSINRLKRYADKSRAIPPVFNPGDMVWLSSKNIKSTRPTKKLSERWLGCFPILKKVSTHAYHLKLPSQRKSIHPVFHISLLEPVKTSTRPDWHQEPPPPIIIAEE
;
A
#
# COMPACT_ATOMS: atom_id res chain seq x y z
N MET A 1 -10.68 -1.75 42.78
CA MET A 1 -10.63 -0.35 42.26
C MET A 1 -9.99 -0.38 40.90
N TYR A 2 -10.65 0.12 39.85
CA TYR A 2 -10.03 0.28 38.53
C TYR A 2 -9.24 1.58 38.51
N GLN A 3 -7.91 1.46 38.51
CA GLN A 3 -7.00 2.59 38.36
C GLN A 3 -6.66 2.76 36.86
N SER A 4 -6.59 4.00 36.37
CA SER A 4 -6.15 4.27 34.99
C SER A 4 -4.71 3.77 34.76
N PRO A 5 -4.39 3.17 33.60
CA PRO A 5 -3.01 2.80 33.24
C PRO A 5 -2.00 3.95 33.38
N PHE A 6 -2.44 5.20 33.20
CA PHE A 6 -1.58 6.37 33.43
C PHE A 6 -1.24 6.54 34.92
N PHE A 7 -2.24 6.42 35.81
CA PHE A 7 -2.04 6.55 37.25
C PHE A 7 -1.19 5.42 37.81
N THR A 8 -1.32 4.19 37.28
CA THR A 8 -0.46 3.07 37.70
C THR A 8 1.01 3.25 37.32
N VAL A 9 1.30 3.92 36.20
CA VAL A 9 2.67 4.14 35.72
C VAL A 9 3.31 5.39 36.35
N TYR A 10 2.52 6.44 36.52
CA TYR A 10 3.04 7.76 36.90
C TYR A 10 2.63 8.23 38.31
N GLU A 11 1.82 7.43 39.03
CA GLU A 11 1.30 7.70 40.37
C GLU A 11 0.63 9.08 40.54
N ARG A 12 0.23 9.68 39.42
CA ARG A 12 -0.41 11.00 39.36
C ARG A 12 -1.53 10.98 38.32
N ALA A 13 -2.52 11.85 38.49
CA ALA A 13 -3.50 12.12 37.45
C ALA A 13 -2.87 12.95 36.32
N PRO A 14 -3.26 12.75 35.05
CA PRO A 14 -2.78 13.60 33.97
C PRO A 14 -3.25 15.04 34.22
N GLN A 15 -2.29 15.96 34.33
CA GLN A 15 -2.58 17.38 34.39
C GLN A 15 -2.72 17.86 32.95
N PHE A 16 -3.95 18.19 32.56
CA PHE A 16 -4.17 19.03 31.41
C PHE A 16 -4.15 20.45 31.94
N ASP A 17 -3.31 21.31 31.36
CA ASP A 17 -3.44 22.76 31.54
C ASP A 17 -4.77 23.17 30.89
N SER A 18 -5.86 22.88 31.59
CA SER A 18 -7.18 23.25 31.15
C SER A 18 -7.17 24.75 31.00
N ILE A 19 -7.66 25.25 29.86
CA ILE A 19 -7.92 26.67 29.71
C ILE A 19 -8.94 27.02 30.79
N HIS A 20 -8.47 27.48 31.94
CA HIS A 20 -9.31 28.01 32.99
C HIS A 20 -9.89 29.32 32.44
N ILE A 21 -11.08 29.21 31.84
CA ILE A 21 -11.87 30.36 31.42
C ILE A 21 -12.61 30.82 32.68
N THR A 22 -11.96 31.67 33.47
CA THR A 22 -12.65 32.40 34.53
C THR A 22 -13.45 33.53 33.87
N GLN A 23 -14.68 33.77 34.34
CA GLN A 23 -15.60 34.76 33.76
C GLN A 23 -15.02 36.19 33.71
N ASP A 24 -14.01 36.49 34.54
CA ASP A 24 -13.35 37.80 34.64
C ASP A 24 -12.14 38.02 33.72
N THR A 25 -11.85 37.11 32.78
CA THR A 25 -10.72 37.31 31.85
C THR A 25 -11.10 38.27 30.72
N PRO A 26 -10.41 39.41 30.55
CA PRO A 26 -10.70 40.33 29.45
C PRO A 26 -10.43 39.65 28.11
N VAL A 27 -11.35 39.84 27.15
CA VAL A 27 -11.40 39.11 25.86
C VAL A 27 -10.06 39.10 25.11
N GLY A 28 -9.30 40.20 25.14
CA GLY A 28 -7.99 40.27 24.49
C GLY A 28 -6.93 39.33 25.08
N LYS A 29 -6.96 39.05 26.38
CA LYS A 29 -6.07 38.06 27.03
C LYS A 29 -6.51 36.63 26.76
N LEU A 30 -7.81 36.42 26.56
CA LEU A 30 -8.35 35.12 26.18
C LEU A 30 -7.98 34.74 24.75
N SER A 31 -8.10 35.67 23.80
CA SER A 31 -7.76 35.43 22.39
C SER A 31 -6.28 35.07 22.20
N THR A 32 -5.37 35.78 22.88
CA THR A 32 -3.93 35.49 22.80
C THR A 32 -3.60 34.13 23.42
N LYS A 33 -4.25 33.78 24.54
CA LYS A 33 -4.10 32.46 25.17
C LYS A 33 -4.63 31.32 24.30
N ILE A 34 -5.75 31.50 23.61
CA ILE A 34 -6.26 30.50 22.67
C ILE A 34 -5.30 30.34 21.48
N GLN A 35 -4.78 31.44 20.95
CA GLN A 35 -3.80 31.39 19.86
C GLN A 35 -2.51 30.67 20.27
N SER A 36 -2.00 30.92 21.49
CA SER A 36 -0.80 30.23 21.98
C SER A 36 -1.05 28.73 22.13
N VAL A 37 -2.18 28.33 22.72
CA VAL A 37 -2.55 26.91 22.87
C VAL A 37 -2.70 26.23 21.50
N GLN A 38 -3.34 26.89 20.52
CA GLN A 38 -3.45 26.35 19.16
C GLN A 38 -2.07 26.16 18.52
N GLN A 39 -1.14 27.08 18.75
CA GLN A 39 0.22 26.97 18.23
C GLN A 39 0.98 25.81 18.87
N ASP A 40 0.83 25.61 20.18
CA ASP A 40 1.45 24.50 20.89
C ASP A 40 0.87 23.14 20.45
N VAL A 41 -0.45 23.05 20.29
CA VAL A 41 -1.12 21.85 19.76
C VAL A 41 -0.64 21.52 18.35
N LYS A 42 -0.50 22.52 17.47
CA LYS A 42 0.05 22.31 16.12
C LYS A 42 1.48 21.78 16.18
N ARG A 43 2.32 22.37 17.03
CA ARG A 43 3.72 21.94 17.22
C ARG A 43 3.78 20.48 17.68
N GLU A 44 3.03 20.12 18.70
CA GLU A 44 3.01 18.74 19.24
C GLU A 44 2.45 17.74 18.24
N LEU A 45 1.45 18.14 17.46
CA LEU A 45 0.90 17.32 16.39
C LEU A 45 1.94 17.07 15.29
N GLU A 46 2.68 18.09 14.87
CA GLU A 46 3.77 17.96 13.89
C GLU A 46 4.88 17.03 14.40
N VAL A 47 5.29 17.18 15.66
CA VAL A 47 6.28 16.30 16.30
C VAL A 47 5.77 14.85 16.33
N SER A 48 4.50 14.65 16.70
CA SER A 48 3.88 13.33 16.76
C SER A 48 3.77 12.68 15.37
N ILE A 49 3.32 13.42 14.35
CA ILE A 49 3.26 12.95 12.97
C ILE A 49 4.66 12.57 12.46
N ASN A 50 5.67 13.40 12.73
CA ASN A 50 7.05 13.10 12.36
C ASN A 50 7.58 11.85 13.05
N ARG A 51 7.26 11.65 14.33
CA ARG A 51 7.62 10.44 15.07
C ARG A 51 6.99 9.20 14.43
N LEU A 52 5.68 9.24 14.15
CA LEU A 52 4.97 8.14 13.48
C LEU A 52 5.55 7.85 12.09
N LYS A 53 5.81 8.90 11.31
CA LYS A 53 6.44 8.78 9.99
C LYS A 53 7.79 8.09 10.06
N ARG A 54 8.67 8.46 11.00
CA ARG A 54 9.98 7.82 11.19
C ARG A 54 9.85 6.32 11.46
N TYR A 55 8.92 5.90 12.31
CA TYR A 55 8.72 4.47 12.57
C TYR A 55 8.10 3.74 11.37
N ALA A 56 7.12 4.34 10.70
CA ALA A 56 6.49 3.75 9.52
C ALA A 56 7.48 3.60 8.35
N ASP A 57 8.31 4.61 8.12
CA ASP A 57 9.28 4.63 7.02
C ASP A 57 10.38 3.58 7.22
N LYS A 58 10.76 3.23 8.46
CA LYS A 58 11.71 2.15 8.75
C LYS A 58 11.28 0.79 8.19
N SER A 59 9.98 0.53 8.13
CA SER A 59 9.42 -0.74 7.62
C SER A 59 9.05 -0.68 6.13
N ARG A 60 9.21 0.47 5.46
CA ARG A 60 8.90 0.60 4.03
C ARG A 60 10.09 0.14 3.19
N ALA A 61 9.86 -0.85 2.34
CA ALA A 61 10.80 -1.21 1.28
C ALA A 61 10.74 -0.21 0.12
N ILE A 62 11.86 -0.06 -0.58
CA ILE A 62 11.91 0.75 -1.81
C ILE A 62 11.01 0.08 -2.85
N PRO A 63 10.00 0.79 -3.38
CA PRO A 63 9.08 0.20 -4.35
C PRO A 63 9.80 0.00 -5.70
N PRO A 64 9.55 -1.12 -6.41
CA PRO A 64 10.23 -1.43 -7.68
C PRO A 64 9.85 -0.42 -8.77
N VAL A 65 10.83 0.20 -9.41
CA VAL A 65 10.55 1.15 -10.51
C VAL A 65 10.38 0.38 -11.81
N PHE A 66 9.31 0.68 -12.54
CA PHE A 66 9.04 0.10 -13.85
C PHE A 66 9.10 1.18 -14.94
N ASN A 67 9.54 0.78 -16.12
CA ASN A 67 9.58 1.61 -17.32
C ASN A 67 8.44 1.25 -18.29
N PRO A 68 8.03 2.19 -19.15
CA PRO A 68 7.16 1.87 -20.29
C PRO A 68 7.77 0.74 -21.15
N GLY A 69 6.98 -0.28 -21.44
CA GLY A 69 7.42 -1.48 -22.17
C GLY A 69 7.71 -2.69 -21.29
N ASP A 70 7.96 -2.49 -19.99
CA ASP A 70 8.21 -3.60 -19.07
C ASP A 70 6.98 -4.50 -18.95
N MET A 71 7.22 -5.81 -18.92
CA MET A 71 6.19 -6.83 -18.73
C MET A 71 6.01 -7.09 -17.23
N VAL A 72 4.77 -6.95 -16.75
CA VAL A 72 4.41 -7.16 -15.35
C VAL A 72 3.22 -8.10 -15.19
N TRP A 73 3.26 -8.93 -14.16
CA TRP A 73 2.12 -9.68 -13.67
C TRP A 73 1.19 -8.76 -12.86
N LEU A 74 -0.12 -8.93 -13.02
CA LEU A 74 -1.13 -8.15 -12.30
C LEU A 74 -1.80 -9.01 -11.23
N SER A 75 -1.82 -8.55 -9.98
CA SER A 75 -2.47 -9.29 -8.90
C SER A 75 -3.99 -9.36 -9.09
N SER A 76 -4.57 -10.55 -8.89
CA SER A 76 -6.02 -10.75 -8.97
C SER A 76 -6.77 -10.37 -7.68
N LYS A 77 -6.08 -9.88 -6.64
CA LYS A 77 -6.66 -9.64 -5.30
C LYS A 77 -7.97 -8.85 -5.31
N ASN A 78 -8.07 -7.86 -6.21
CA ASN A 78 -9.20 -6.94 -6.33
C ASN A 78 -10.02 -7.16 -7.62
N ILE A 79 -9.75 -8.23 -8.36
CA ILE A 79 -10.38 -8.50 -9.66
C ILE A 79 -11.25 -9.75 -9.51
N LYS A 80 -12.50 -9.65 -9.95
CA LYS A 80 -13.41 -10.81 -9.95
C LYS A 80 -12.89 -11.84 -10.95
N SER A 81 -12.63 -13.06 -10.47
CA SER A 81 -12.27 -14.19 -11.32
C SER A 81 -13.54 -14.81 -11.90
N THR A 82 -13.44 -15.35 -13.11
CA THR A 82 -14.50 -16.18 -13.71
C THR A 82 -14.67 -17.52 -12.99
N ARG A 83 -13.66 -17.95 -12.22
CA ARG A 83 -13.68 -19.25 -11.54
C ARG A 83 -14.64 -19.26 -10.35
N PRO A 84 -15.28 -20.40 -10.05
CA PRO A 84 -16.34 -20.49 -9.04
C PRO A 84 -15.86 -20.25 -7.61
N THR A 85 -14.58 -20.57 -7.31
CA THR A 85 -14.01 -20.42 -5.97
C THR A 85 -12.69 -19.64 -6.01
N LYS A 86 -12.47 -18.79 -5.01
CA LYS A 86 -11.25 -17.99 -4.88
C LYS A 86 -10.00 -18.87 -4.67
N LYS A 87 -10.13 -20.04 -4.05
CA LYS A 87 -9.02 -20.98 -3.82
C LYS A 87 -8.42 -21.50 -5.12
N LEU A 88 -9.24 -21.66 -6.16
CA LEU A 88 -8.82 -22.10 -7.49
C LEU A 88 -8.61 -20.92 -8.45
N SER A 89 -8.77 -19.68 -7.98
CA SER A 89 -8.52 -18.49 -8.79
C SER A 89 -7.03 -18.23 -8.96
N GLU A 90 -6.66 -17.77 -10.16
CA GLU A 90 -5.30 -17.32 -10.44
C GLU A 90 -4.93 -16.19 -9.48
N ARG A 91 -3.78 -16.29 -8.80
CA ARG A 91 -3.26 -15.23 -7.92
C ARG A 91 -2.72 -14.04 -8.71
N TRP A 92 -2.11 -14.34 -9.86
CA TRP A 92 -1.52 -13.38 -10.77
C TRP A 92 -2.16 -13.58 -12.14
N LEU A 93 -2.73 -12.51 -12.65
CA LEU A 93 -3.23 -12.40 -14.01
C LEU A 93 -2.03 -12.15 -14.92
N GLY A 94 -2.12 -12.70 -16.14
CA GLY A 94 -1.03 -12.76 -17.12
C GLY A 94 -0.22 -11.48 -17.33
N CYS A 95 0.89 -11.62 -18.03
CA CYS A 95 1.83 -10.54 -18.26
C CYS A 95 1.21 -9.43 -19.11
N PHE A 96 1.16 -8.21 -18.58
CA PHE A 96 0.71 -7.02 -19.31
C PHE A 96 1.87 -6.03 -19.45
N PRO A 97 2.04 -5.41 -20.62
CA PRO A 97 3.04 -4.36 -20.78
C PRO A 97 2.57 -3.06 -20.14
N ILE A 98 3.50 -2.36 -19.48
CA ILE A 98 3.28 -1.02 -18.96
C ILE A 98 3.29 -0.03 -20.12
N LEU A 99 2.25 0.79 -20.24
CA LEU A 99 2.17 1.85 -21.26
C LEU A 99 2.83 3.14 -20.78
N LYS A 100 2.57 3.53 -19.52
CA LYS A 100 3.17 4.73 -18.92
C LYS A 100 3.07 4.71 -17.40
N LYS A 101 3.95 5.48 -16.77
CA LYS A 101 3.88 5.83 -15.35
C LYS A 101 2.91 7.01 -15.17
N VAL A 102 1.84 6.80 -14.41
CA VAL A 102 0.82 7.84 -14.14
C VAL A 102 1.21 8.65 -12.90
N SER A 103 1.73 7.98 -11.88
CA SER A 103 2.21 8.62 -10.65
C SER A 103 3.40 7.85 -10.06
N THR A 104 3.92 8.33 -8.93
CA THR A 104 5.04 7.66 -8.22
C THR A 104 4.76 6.19 -7.94
N HIS A 105 3.51 5.83 -7.66
CA HIS A 105 3.10 4.47 -7.31
C HIS A 105 2.01 3.89 -8.21
N ALA A 106 1.65 4.54 -9.33
CA ALA A 106 0.59 4.06 -10.22
C ALA A 106 1.04 3.98 -11.68
N TYR A 107 0.76 2.84 -12.32
CA TYR A 107 1.14 2.55 -13.71
C TYR A 107 -0.08 2.19 -14.54
N HIS A 108 -0.08 2.62 -15.80
CA HIS A 108 -1.10 2.29 -16.79
C HIS A 108 -0.65 1.04 -17.55
N LEU A 109 -1.47 -0.01 -17.54
CA LEU A 109 -1.22 -1.27 -18.23
C LEU A 109 -2.03 -1.39 -19.52
N LYS A 110 -1.48 -2.09 -20.52
CA LYS A 110 -2.25 -2.51 -21.70
C LYS A 110 -3.08 -3.75 -21.37
N LEU A 111 -4.33 -3.55 -20.92
CA LEU A 111 -5.26 -4.64 -20.68
C LEU A 111 -5.92 -5.13 -21.98
N PRO A 112 -6.26 -6.43 -22.08
CA PRO A 112 -6.98 -6.98 -23.23
C PRO A 112 -8.41 -6.42 -23.28
N SER A 113 -8.94 -6.23 -24.49
CA SER A 113 -10.27 -5.64 -24.73
C SER A 113 -11.43 -6.44 -24.13
N GLN A 114 -11.20 -7.69 -23.73
CA GLN A 114 -12.18 -8.52 -23.00
C GLN A 114 -12.41 -8.02 -21.56
N ARG A 115 -11.51 -7.20 -21.01
CA ARG A 115 -11.54 -6.71 -19.62
C ARG A 115 -11.84 -5.21 -19.53
N LYS A 116 -12.70 -4.69 -20.42
CA LYS A 116 -13.09 -3.27 -20.48
C LYS A 116 -13.68 -2.71 -19.19
N SER A 117 -14.26 -3.55 -18.33
CA SER A 117 -14.83 -3.11 -17.04
C SER A 117 -13.75 -2.73 -16.02
N ILE A 118 -12.51 -3.20 -16.19
CA ILE A 118 -11.41 -2.95 -15.25
C ILE A 118 -10.65 -1.70 -15.68
N HIS A 119 -10.49 -0.75 -14.76
CA HIS A 119 -9.67 0.44 -15.02
C HIS A 119 -8.19 0.06 -15.20
N PRO A 120 -7.50 0.52 -16.26
CA PRO A 120 -6.16 0.05 -16.61
C PRO A 120 -5.02 0.66 -15.77
N VAL A 121 -5.31 1.43 -14.73
CA VAL A 121 -4.31 2.04 -13.84
C VAL A 121 -4.24 1.31 -12.51
N PHE A 122 -3.06 0.82 -12.15
CA PHE A 122 -2.85 -0.01 -10.96
C PHE A 122 -1.73 0.54 -10.07
N HIS A 123 -1.91 0.33 -8.76
CA HIS A 123 -0.89 0.64 -7.76
C HIS A 123 0.28 -0.36 -7.85
N ILE A 124 1.50 0.09 -7.57
CA ILE A 124 2.75 -0.67 -7.68
C ILE A 124 2.74 -1.98 -6.88
N SER A 125 2.08 -2.00 -5.73
CA SER A 125 1.95 -3.19 -4.86
C SER A 125 1.11 -4.32 -5.47
N LEU A 126 0.38 -4.04 -6.57
CA LEU A 126 -0.40 -5.02 -7.30
C LEU A 126 0.34 -5.54 -8.53
N LEU A 127 1.58 -5.10 -8.76
CA LEU A 127 2.39 -5.45 -9.91
C LEU A 127 3.62 -6.24 -9.48
N GLU A 128 3.98 -7.26 -10.24
CA GLU A 128 5.23 -8.01 -10.04
C GLU A 128 5.98 -8.10 -11.38
N PRO A 129 7.31 -7.84 -11.43
CA PRO A 129 8.08 -7.98 -12.65
C PRO A 129 8.04 -9.43 -13.15
N VAL A 130 7.88 -9.60 -14.47
CA VAL A 130 7.94 -10.92 -15.09
C VAL A 130 9.39 -11.40 -15.07
N LYS A 131 9.67 -12.47 -14.31
CA LYS A 131 10.95 -13.18 -14.37
C LYS A 131 10.90 -14.18 -15.52
N THR A 132 11.47 -13.83 -16.67
CA THR A 132 11.75 -14.83 -17.70
C THR A 132 12.89 -15.68 -17.17
N SER A 133 12.60 -16.91 -16.74
CA SER A 133 13.68 -17.88 -16.52
C SER A 133 14.26 -18.20 -17.88
N THR A 134 15.40 -17.59 -18.22
CA THR A 134 16.28 -18.09 -19.28
C THR A 134 16.87 -19.40 -18.77
N ARG A 135 16.04 -20.45 -18.72
CA ARG A 135 16.51 -21.80 -18.51
C ARG A 135 16.75 -22.37 -19.91
N PRO A 136 18.01 -22.58 -20.32
CA PRO A 136 18.34 -22.76 -21.74
C PRO A 136 17.70 -23.99 -22.41
N ASP A 137 17.29 -25.04 -21.68
CA ASP A 137 17.11 -26.36 -22.31
C ASP A 137 15.85 -27.14 -21.86
N TRP A 138 14.65 -26.60 -22.07
CA TRP A 138 13.39 -27.38 -21.96
C TRP A 138 12.58 -27.42 -23.26
N HIS A 139 13.27 -27.46 -24.40
CA HIS A 139 12.67 -27.99 -25.61
C HIS A 139 12.82 -29.51 -25.58
N GLN A 140 11.83 -30.22 -25.07
CA GLN A 140 11.71 -31.63 -25.43
C GLN A 140 11.17 -31.65 -26.86
N GLU A 141 12.02 -31.99 -27.83
CA GLU A 141 11.52 -32.38 -29.14
C GLU A 141 10.55 -33.55 -28.93
N PRO A 142 9.38 -33.54 -29.62
CA PRO A 142 8.44 -34.63 -29.52
C PRO A 142 9.17 -35.95 -29.83
N PRO A 143 8.96 -37.01 -29.02
CA PRO A 143 9.62 -38.28 -29.28
C PRO A 143 9.26 -38.77 -30.70
N PRO A 144 10.21 -39.38 -31.41
CA PRO A 144 9.95 -39.87 -32.77
C PRO A 144 8.81 -40.90 -32.79
N PRO A 145 8.08 -41.03 -33.92
CA PRO A 145 7.00 -42.01 -34.05
C PRO A 145 7.53 -43.43 -33.86
N ILE A 146 6.81 -44.23 -33.07
CA ILE A 146 7.10 -45.66 -32.89
C ILE A 146 6.55 -46.40 -34.12
N ILE A 147 7.43 -47.00 -34.92
CA ILE A 147 7.03 -47.90 -36.01
C ILE A 147 6.72 -49.26 -35.38
N ILE A 148 5.46 -49.65 -35.36
CA ILE A 148 5.04 -50.99 -34.96
C ILE A 148 5.22 -51.88 -36.19
N ALA A 149 6.11 -52.87 -36.11
CA ALA A 149 6.17 -53.92 -37.13
C ALA A 149 4.92 -54.80 -36.99
N GLU A 150 4.11 -54.84 -38.03
CA GLU A 150 3.01 -55.82 -38.15
C GLU A 150 3.65 -57.19 -38.37
N GLU A 151 3.47 -58.10 -37.41
CA GLU A 151 3.67 -59.56 -37.59
C GLU A 151 2.39 -60.22 -38.12
#